data_AF-A0A2E1CSD2-F1
#
_entry.id   AF-A0A2E1CSD2-F1
#
_cell.length_a   1.000
_cell.length_b   1.000
_cell.length_c   1.000
_cell.angle_alpha   90.00
_cell.angle_beta   90.00
_cell.angle_gamma   90.00
#
_symmetry.space_group_name_H-M   'P 1'
#
loop_
_entity.id
_entity.type
_entity.pdbx_description
1 polymer ?
#
loop_
_entity_poly.entity_id
_entity_poly.type
_entity_poly.pdbx_seq_one_letter_code
_entity_poly.pdbx_strand_id
1 'polypeptide(L)' 'MDQVINKNKLPQWSGETIENLVDPDNGVHSARIYKDQEIFDQEMEKIFGKCWLLLGHESQIP' A
#
# COMPACT_ATOMS: atom_id res chain seq x y z
N MET A 1 5.81 22.83 10.75
CA MET A 1 5.40 21.98 11.91
C MET A 1 5.47 20.56 11.41
N ASP A 2 6.68 20.17 11.02
CA ASP A 2 6.95 18.97 10.26
C ASP A 2 7.23 17.87 11.26
N GLN A 3 6.26 16.97 11.42
CA GLN A 3 6.47 15.72 12.12
C GLN A 3 7.59 14.99 11.37
N VAL A 4 8.78 15.05 11.96
CA VAL A 4 9.94 14.23 11.62
C VAL A 4 9.46 12.80 11.51
N ILE A 5 9.36 12.30 10.28
CA ILE A 5 9.04 10.90 10.01
C ILE A 5 10.11 10.08 10.72
N ASN A 6 9.73 9.44 11.82
CA ASN A 6 10.62 8.59 12.59
C ASN A 6 10.96 7.36 11.73
N LYS A 7 12.13 7.38 11.09
CA LYS A 7 12.61 6.30 10.21
C LYS A 7 12.80 4.95 10.94
N ASN A 8 12.69 4.90 12.26
CA ASN A 8 12.80 3.66 13.06
C ASN A 8 11.57 2.73 13.00
N LYS A 9 10.56 3.05 12.18
CA LYS A 9 9.34 2.24 12.03
C LYS A 9 9.00 1.88 10.58
N LEU A 10 9.94 2.05 9.65
CA LEU A 10 9.74 1.55 8.30
C LEU A 10 10.02 0.04 8.31
N PRO A 11 9.08 -0.82 7.85
CA PRO A 11 9.36 -2.24 7.68
C PRO A 11 10.58 -2.38 6.76
N GLN A 12 11.63 -2.99 7.28
CA GLN A 12 12.90 -3.10 6.58
C GLN A 12 12.79 -4.25 5.57
N TRP A 13 12.42 -3.91 4.35
CA TRP A 13 12.42 -4.86 3.25
C TRP A 13 13.86 -5.28 2.93
N SER A 14 14.02 -6.38 2.21
CA SER A 14 15.32 -6.98 1.82
C SER A 14 16.16 -6.12 0.85
N GLY A 15 16.23 -4.81 1.05
CA GLY A 15 16.99 -3.85 0.24
C GLY A 15 16.22 -3.24 -0.94
N GLU A 16 15.01 -3.73 -1.23
CA GLU A 16 14.13 -3.17 -2.27
C GLU A 16 13.17 -2.13 -1.69
N THR A 17 12.94 -1.05 -2.42
CA THR A 17 11.91 -0.05 -2.09
C THR A 17 10.59 -0.38 -2.78
N ILE A 18 9.47 0.24 -2.36
CA ILE A 18 8.15 0.06 -2.98
C ILE A 18 8.20 0.34 -4.49
N GLU A 19 8.97 1.35 -4.89
CA GLU A 19 9.12 1.78 -6.28
C GLU A 19 9.74 0.70 -7.16
N ASN A 20 10.58 -0.16 -6.59
CA ASN A 20 11.24 -1.23 -7.34
C ASN A 20 10.31 -2.43 -7.63
N LEU A 21 9.12 -2.48 -7.03
CA LEU A 21 8.19 -3.60 -7.22
C LEU A 21 7.42 -3.54 -8.54
N VAL A 22 7.43 -2.39 -9.24
CA VAL A 22 6.68 -2.17 -10.47
C VAL A 22 7.60 -1.48 -11.49
N ASP A 23 7.70 -2.05 -12.69
CA ASP A 23 8.39 -1.47 -13.83
C ASP A 23 7.36 -1.22 -14.94
N PRO A 24 6.81 0.01 -15.04
CA PRO A 24 5.81 0.35 -16.04
C PRO A 24 6.34 0.32 -17.48
N ASP A 25 7.63 0.59 -17.68
CA ASP A 25 8.24 0.71 -19.01
C ASP A 25 8.37 -0.67 -19.68
N ASN A 26 8.74 -1.68 -18.89
CA ASN A 26 8.81 -3.07 -19.35
C ASN A 26 7.52 -3.86 -19.11
N GLY A 27 6.52 -3.26 -18.44
CA GLY A 27 5.23 -3.88 -18.14
C GLY A 27 5.33 -5.06 -17.18
N VAL A 28 6.33 -5.08 -16.29
CA VAL A 28 6.57 -6.16 -15.33
C VAL A 28 6.40 -5.68 -13.90
N HIS A 29 6.04 -6.59 -13.02
CA HIS A 29 5.93 -6.31 -11.59
C HIS A 29 6.30 -7.54 -10.76
N SER A 30 6.75 -7.30 -9.54
CA SER A 30 7.07 -8.36 -8.59
C SER A 30 5.79 -9.03 -8.10
N ALA A 31 5.76 -10.37 -8.13
CA ALA A 31 4.65 -11.16 -7.57
C ALA A 31 4.50 -11.01 -6.04
N ARG A 32 5.46 -10.37 -5.37
CA ARG A 32 5.43 -10.11 -3.92
C ARG A 32 4.24 -9.23 -3.51
N ILE A 33 3.80 -8.31 -4.38
CA ILE A 33 2.69 -7.37 -4.10
C ILE A 33 1.39 -8.09 -3.69
N TYR A 34 1.19 -9.35 -4.10
CA TYR A 34 -0.03 -10.09 -3.83
C TYR A 34 -0.01 -10.93 -2.54
N LYS A 35 1.17 -11.16 -1.93
CA LYS A 35 1.33 -12.18 -0.88
C LYS A 35 2.11 -11.74 0.34
N ASP A 36 2.76 -10.59 0.28
CA ASP A 36 3.62 -10.13 1.36
C ASP A 36 2.83 -9.39 2.44
N GLN A 37 2.97 -9.84 3.68
CA GLN A 37 2.20 -9.29 4.80
C GLN A 37 2.59 -7.84 5.11
N GLU A 38 3.87 -7.47 4.99
CA GLU A 38 4.31 -6.11 5.28
C GLU A 38 3.88 -5.10 4.21
N ILE A 39 3.68 -5.58 2.97
CA ILE A 39 3.03 -4.79 1.91
C ILE A 39 1.57 -4.57 2.27
N PHE A 40 0.84 -5.64 2.57
CA PHE A 40 -0.57 -5.57 2.94
C PHE A 40 -0.85 -4.62 4.11
N ASP A 41 -0.05 -4.70 5.18
CA ASP A 41 -0.19 -3.82 6.34
C ASP A 41 -0.05 -2.34 5.97
N GLN A 42 0.84 -2.03 5.02
CA GLN A 42 0.98 -0.68 4.48
C GLN A 42 -0.18 -0.28 3.57
N GLU A 43 -0.72 -1.20 2.76
CA GLU A 43 -1.92 -0.94 1.96
C GLU A 43 -3.09 -0.56 2.85
N MET A 44 -3.28 -1.26 3.98
CA MET A 44 -4.34 -0.95 4.95
C MET A 44 -4.22 0.47 5.48
N GLU A 45 -3.02 0.93 5.85
CA GLU A 45 -2.80 2.29 6.38
C GLU A 45 -2.87 3.38 5.29
N LYS A 46 -2.23 3.14 4.15
CA LYS A 46 -1.94 4.21 3.17
C LYS A 46 -2.92 4.27 2.01
N ILE A 47 -3.54 3.15 1.65
CA ILE A 47 -4.51 3.06 0.55
C ILE A 47 -5.91 2.93 1.13
N PHE A 48 -6.23 1.81 1.79
CA PHE A 48 -7.60 1.57 2.26
C PHE A 48 -8.04 2.51 3.38
N GLY A 49 -7.10 3.01 4.20
CA GLY A 49 -7.38 4.03 5.21
C GLY A 49 -7.59 5.45 4.68
N LYS A 50 -7.35 5.70 3.38
CA LYS A 50 -7.36 7.06 2.79
C LYS A 50 -8.16 7.19 1.49
N CYS A 51 -8.37 6.09 0.77
CA CYS A 51 -9.12 6.08 -0.47
C CYS A 51 -10.63 5.98 -0.23
N TRP A 52 -11.42 6.50 -1.17
CA TRP A 52 -12.86 6.30 -1.18
C TRP A 52 -13.17 4.85 -1.57
N LEU A 53 -13.71 4.09 -0.62
CA LEU A 53 -14.11 2.71 -0.84
C LEU A 53 -15.62 2.66 -1.09
N LEU A 54 -16.02 1.95 -2.14
CA LEU A 54 -17.42 1.67 -2.40
C LEU A 54 -17.97 0.75 -1.29
N LEU A 55 -18.96 1.22 -0.54
CA LEU A 55 -19.60 0.43 0.52
C LEU A 55 -20.90 -0.25 0.05
N GLY A 56 -21.61 0.38 -0.88
CA GLY A 56 -22.88 -0.12 -1.38
C GLY A 56 -23.65 0.93 -2.18
N HIS A 57 -24.79 0.50 -2.73
CA HIS A 57 -25.77 1.37 -3.36
C HIS A 57 -26.81 1.85 -2.34
N GLU A 58 -27.36 3.05 -2.52
CA GLU A 58 -28.31 3.69 -1.59
C GLU A 58 -29.52 2.80 -1.27
N SER A 59 -30.05 2.07 -2.26
CA SER A 59 -31.21 1.17 -2.08
C SER A 59 -30.98 0.01 -1.10
N GLN A 60 -29.75 -0.21 -0.62
CA GLN A 60 -29.41 -1.25 0.35
C GLN A 60 -29.63 -0.80 1.82
N ILE A 61 -29.91 0.48 2.06
CA ILE A 61 -30.21 1.05 3.38
C ILE A 61 -31.64 1.62 3.35
N PRO A 62 -32.65 0.91 3.87
CA PRO A 62 -34.06 1.34 3.81
C PRO A 62 -34.39 2.49 4.75
#